data_AF-A0A940F7K5-F1
#
_entry.id   AF-A0A940F7K5-F1
#
_cell.length_a   1.000
_cell.length_b   1.000
_cell.length_c   1.000
_cell.angle_alpha   90.00
_cell.angle_beta   90.00
_cell.angle_gamma   90.00
#
_symmetry.space_group_name_H-M   'P 1'
#
loop_
_entity.id
_entity.type
_entity.pdbx_description
1 polymer ?
#
loop_
_entity_poly.entity_id
_entity_poly.type
_entity_poly.pdbx_seq_one_letter_code
_entity_poly.pdbx_strand_id
1 'polypeptide(L)'
;MRQIPFRTQVTIGGVPLKVLTWDAERHAYSGSDSCSLQLALSSTPDLMALSQELKGGTQKPLELQIFGGYVNPGVFGPPRLDLIFDGIVDSLEADWNDDTYYLGGRSWAYLLLTAKTTTVYPNTVASEVARAIASKHGLDFSDGGIRSQVKAGKAYTAAQVLAGRNVTEWDLLTSLAQFEGREIFVRGKKLYYLPEQTDGAQPQAVFYWGGVPAGSLPWKPGTITAPIEKLRATHWAQFSHDIVVTCTSLHPKNGQILTAEWDGARNKAAIQGARLGGSAPKPVAKSRRAPSRQTVRLQAPRLGNREQYKFHFVGLSKNQLDERARAIWMDLSRHEFVCTVGLAGDTRYDVHENYLIRGTGRVIDHQVYRPKSVRLAYGAHEGFHTSLTLTSHHVQTTGSLL
;
A
#
# COMPACT_ATOMS: atom_id res chain seq x y z
N MET A 1 14.49 1.55 34.95
CA MET A 1 14.81 2.17 33.64
C MET A 1 14.10 3.51 33.57
N ARG A 2 14.82 4.63 33.34
CA ARG A 2 14.16 5.91 33.06
C ARG A 2 13.54 5.81 31.67
N GLN A 3 12.22 5.97 31.56
CA GLN A 3 11.56 6.07 30.25
C GLN A 3 12.09 7.30 29.54
N ILE A 4 12.60 7.12 28.32
CA ILE A 4 13.01 8.24 27.47
C ILE A 4 11.73 8.96 27.04
N PRO A 5 11.56 10.25 27.34
CA PRO A 5 10.34 10.95 27.01
C PRO A 5 10.22 11.11 25.48
N PHE A 6 9.07 10.72 24.95
CA PHE A 6 8.68 11.05 23.59
C PHE A 6 8.23 12.52 23.53
N ARG A 7 8.69 13.25 22.52
CA ARG A 7 8.23 14.61 22.24
C ARG A 7 7.48 14.64 20.92
N THR A 8 6.45 15.47 20.87
CA THR A 8 5.69 15.74 19.66
C THR A 8 5.50 17.24 19.49
N GLN A 9 5.43 17.66 18.23
CA GLN A 9 5.09 19.02 17.84
C GLN A 9 4.08 18.92 16.71
N VAL A 10 2.92 19.54 16.89
CA VAL A 10 1.88 19.63 15.86
C VAL A 10 1.80 21.08 15.41
N THR A 11 1.75 21.32 14.11
CA THR A 11 1.55 22.65 13.54
C THR A 11 0.37 22.67 12.58
N ILE A 12 -0.39 23.75 12.60
CA ILE A 12 -1.46 24.03 11.64
C ILE A 12 -1.23 25.40 11.04
N GLY A 13 -1.10 25.50 9.72
CA GLY A 13 -0.72 26.74 9.05
C GLY A 13 0.62 27.31 9.54
N GLY A 14 1.52 26.45 10.04
CA GLY A 14 2.78 26.85 10.67
C GLY A 14 2.68 27.27 12.14
N VAL A 15 1.47 27.37 12.71
CA VAL A 15 1.27 27.71 14.12
C VAL A 15 1.39 26.45 14.99
N PRO A 16 2.30 26.40 15.98
CA PRO A 16 2.44 25.24 16.85
C PRO A 16 1.26 25.14 17.83
N LEU A 17 0.71 23.92 17.97
CA LEU A 17 -0.44 23.64 18.81
C LEU A 17 -0.09 22.63 19.91
N LYS A 18 -0.78 22.76 21.05
CA LYS A 18 -0.69 21.78 22.14
C LYS A 18 -1.70 20.66 21.89
N VAL A 19 -1.18 19.47 21.67
CA VAL A 19 -1.98 18.27 21.36
C VAL A 19 -2.20 17.41 22.60
N LEU A 20 -3.42 16.92 22.77
CA LEU A 20 -3.77 15.93 23.79
C LEU A 20 -3.48 14.52 23.29
N THR A 21 -3.99 14.22 22.10
CA THR A 21 -3.80 12.95 21.40
C THR A 21 -3.70 13.19 19.90
N TRP A 22 -2.97 12.31 19.21
CA TRP A 22 -3.05 12.19 17.77
C TRP A 22 -2.83 10.75 17.35
N ASP A 23 -3.42 10.39 16.21
CA ASP A 23 -3.10 9.20 15.48
C ASP A 23 -2.93 9.52 13.99
N ALA A 24 -1.89 8.95 13.38
CA ALA A 24 -1.61 9.06 11.97
C ALA A 24 -1.49 7.66 11.40
N GLU A 25 -2.33 7.35 10.42
CA GLU A 25 -2.31 6.08 9.73
C GLU A 25 -1.78 6.27 8.30
N ARG A 26 -0.65 5.60 8.05
CA ARG A 26 -0.11 5.44 6.71
C ARG A 26 -0.79 4.27 6.06
N HIS A 27 -1.31 4.47 4.87
CA HIS A 27 -1.94 3.41 4.10
C HIS A 27 -1.04 3.00 2.95
N ALA A 28 -0.88 1.71 2.76
CA ALA A 28 -0.31 1.21 1.52
C ALA A 28 -1.26 1.49 0.34
N TYR A 29 -0.73 1.43 -0.88
CA TYR A 29 -1.47 1.50 -2.13
C TYR A 29 -2.16 2.85 -2.39
N SER A 30 -3.16 2.88 -3.27
CA SER A 30 -3.86 4.06 -3.78
C SER A 30 -4.65 4.88 -2.75
N GLY A 31 -4.48 4.62 -1.45
CA GLY A 31 -5.05 5.43 -0.38
C GLY A 31 -4.22 6.69 -0.10
N SER A 32 -4.86 7.68 0.53
CA SER A 32 -4.16 8.80 1.14
C SER A 32 -4.00 8.50 2.62
N ASP A 33 -2.81 8.76 3.18
CA ASP A 33 -2.60 8.71 4.63
C ASP A 33 -3.59 9.63 5.33
N SER A 34 -4.00 9.23 6.53
CA SER A 34 -4.97 9.96 7.33
C SER A 34 -4.41 10.26 8.71
N CYS A 35 -4.97 11.29 9.36
CA CYS A 35 -4.71 11.52 10.77
C CYS A 35 -5.94 12.06 11.48
N SER A 36 -5.97 11.86 12.79
CA SER A 36 -6.95 12.44 13.70
C SER A 36 -6.23 13.00 14.92
N LEU A 37 -6.70 14.14 15.42
CA LEU A 37 -6.08 14.85 16.54
C LEU A 37 -7.13 15.41 17.49
N GLN A 38 -6.77 15.44 18.77
CA GLN A 38 -7.52 16.13 19.82
C GLN A 38 -6.66 17.23 20.42
N LEU A 39 -7.20 18.45 20.44
CA LEU A 39 -6.53 19.64 21.01
C LEU A 39 -7.42 20.23 22.11
N ALA A 40 -6.84 20.79 23.15
CA ALA A 40 -7.63 21.51 24.14
C ALA A 40 -8.06 22.88 23.59
N LEU A 41 -9.38 23.13 23.53
CA LEU A 41 -10.00 24.36 23.03
C LEU A 41 -9.41 25.58 23.74
N SER A 42 -9.36 25.57 25.07
CA SER A 42 -8.83 26.64 25.92
C SER A 42 -7.35 27.02 25.67
N SER A 43 -6.56 26.14 25.06
CA SER A 43 -5.12 26.36 24.83
C SER A 43 -4.75 26.53 23.35
N THR A 44 -5.76 26.51 22.48
CA THR A 44 -5.59 26.57 21.03
C THR A 44 -6.15 27.90 20.54
N PRO A 45 -5.49 28.61 19.61
CA PRO A 45 -6.10 29.74 18.92
C PRO A 45 -7.47 29.34 18.33
N ASP A 46 -8.34 30.31 18.08
CA ASP A 46 -9.67 30.03 17.50
C ASP A 46 -9.52 29.46 16.07
N LEU A 47 -9.47 28.13 15.99
CA LEU A 47 -9.34 27.39 14.74
C LEU A 47 -10.61 27.48 13.90
N MET A 48 -11.76 27.74 14.53
CA MET A 48 -13.02 27.93 13.81
C MET A 48 -13.00 29.26 13.06
N ALA A 49 -12.49 30.32 13.68
CA ALA A 49 -12.24 31.59 12.99
C ALA A 49 -11.23 31.40 11.84
N LEU A 50 -10.10 30.73 12.09
CA LEU A 50 -9.10 30.45 11.06
C LEU A 50 -9.68 29.64 9.87
N SER A 51 -10.51 28.63 10.16
CA SER A 51 -11.22 27.83 9.16
C SER A 51 -12.19 28.66 8.32
N GLN A 52 -12.91 29.62 8.95
CA GLN A 52 -13.86 30.47 8.25
C GLN A 52 -13.16 31.49 7.33
N GLU A 53 -12.04 32.07 7.76
CA GLU A 53 -11.23 32.97 6.92
C GLU A 53 -10.76 32.27 5.64
N LEU A 54 -10.42 30.98 5.72
CA LEU A 54 -9.98 30.18 4.58
C LEU A 54 -11.11 29.84 3.58
N LYS A 55 -12.38 29.82 4.02
CA LYS A 55 -13.54 29.55 3.14
C LYS A 55 -13.82 30.66 2.13
N GLY A 56 -13.16 31.82 2.24
CA GLY A 56 -13.32 33.00 1.37
C GLY A 56 -12.87 32.87 -0.10
N GLY A 57 -12.54 31.67 -0.59
CA GLY A 57 -12.58 31.39 -2.04
C GLY A 57 -11.29 31.50 -2.85
N THR A 58 -10.11 31.59 -2.24
CA THR A 58 -8.83 31.56 -2.99
C THR A 58 -7.63 31.04 -2.18
N GLN A 59 -7.83 30.65 -0.93
CA GLN A 59 -6.74 30.39 -0.01
C GLN A 59 -6.26 28.93 -0.05
N LYS A 60 -4.94 28.77 0.16
CA LYS A 60 -4.24 27.48 0.17
C LYS A 60 -4.86 26.54 1.22
N PRO A 61 -4.82 25.22 1.02
CA PRO A 61 -5.23 24.26 2.04
C PRO A 61 -4.53 24.54 3.37
N LEU A 62 -5.23 24.33 4.48
CA LEU A 62 -4.65 24.50 5.80
C LEU A 62 -3.69 23.35 6.08
N GLU A 63 -2.39 23.63 5.97
CA GLU A 63 -1.33 22.65 6.15
C GLU A 63 -1.27 22.15 7.59
N LEU A 64 -1.21 20.82 7.75
CA LEU A 64 -1.10 20.13 9.02
C LEU A 64 0.16 19.28 9.02
N GLN A 65 1.01 19.49 10.02
CA GLN A 65 2.23 18.69 10.20
C GLN A 65 2.31 18.14 11.63
N ILE A 66 2.69 16.88 11.73
CA ILE A 66 2.96 16.20 12.99
C ILE A 66 4.41 15.76 12.99
N PHE A 67 5.16 16.22 13.97
CA PHE A 67 6.53 15.80 14.24
C PHE A 67 6.59 15.01 15.55
N GLY A 68 7.45 14.00 15.60
CA GLY A 68 7.58 13.12 16.76
C GLY A 68 8.96 12.50 16.87
N GLY A 69 9.43 12.28 18.10
CA GLY A 69 10.72 11.62 18.32
C GLY A 69 11.09 11.48 19.80
N TYR A 70 11.99 10.54 20.07
CA TYR A 70 12.57 10.36 21.40
C TYR A 70 13.75 11.29 21.61
N VAL A 71 13.77 11.97 22.76
CA VAL A 71 14.87 12.87 23.10
C VAL A 71 15.88 12.14 23.95
N ASN A 72 17.05 11.86 23.38
CA ASN A 72 18.16 11.26 24.13
C ASN A 72 18.65 12.25 25.20
N PRO A 73 18.54 11.91 26.50
CA PRO A 73 18.85 12.84 27.59
C PRO A 73 20.34 13.23 27.70
N GLY A 74 21.22 12.64 26.88
CA GLY A 74 22.65 12.95 26.81
C GLY A 74 23.09 13.71 25.56
N VAL A 75 22.18 14.03 24.63
CA VAL A 75 22.50 14.81 23.42
C VAL A 75 22.06 16.25 23.65
N PHE A 76 23.03 17.15 23.79
CA PHE A 76 22.78 18.59 23.85
C PHE A 76 22.46 19.11 22.44
N GLY A 77 21.26 19.64 22.25
CA GLY A 77 20.80 20.19 20.98
C GLY A 77 19.27 20.23 20.89
N PRO A 78 18.70 20.95 19.92
CA PRO A 78 17.27 20.85 19.65
C PRO A 78 16.90 19.38 19.35
N PRO A 79 15.77 18.89 19.89
CA PRO A 79 15.36 17.52 19.64
C PRO A 79 15.17 17.31 18.15
N ARG A 80 15.83 16.28 17.59
CA ARG A 80 15.57 15.86 16.21
C ARG A 80 14.24 15.09 16.22
N LEU A 81 13.19 15.76 15.76
CA LEU A 81 11.88 15.15 15.56
C LEU A 81 11.76 14.69 14.11
N ASP A 82 11.22 13.50 13.90
CA ASP A 82 10.90 12.99 12.58
C ASP A 82 9.53 13.49 12.14
N LEU A 83 9.36 13.70 10.84
CA LEU A 83 8.05 13.99 10.27
C LEU A 83 7.20 12.72 10.29
N ILE A 84 6.12 12.76 11.07
CA ILE A 84 5.16 11.66 11.22
C ILE A 84 4.11 11.73 10.13
N PHE A 85 3.52 12.92 9.96
CA PHE A 85 2.44 13.22 9.05
C PHE A 85 2.60 14.62 8.48
N ASP A 86 2.28 14.78 7.20
CA ASP A 86 2.26 16.05 6.48
C ASP A 86 1.14 16.01 5.45
N GLY A 87 0.21 16.94 5.58
CA GLY A 87 -1.02 16.96 4.81
C GLY A 87 -1.82 18.23 5.06
N ILE A 88 -3.14 18.09 4.94
CA ILE A 88 -4.09 19.19 5.06
C ILE A 88 -5.16 18.84 6.08
N VAL A 89 -5.69 19.85 6.76
CA VAL A 89 -6.90 19.72 7.59
C VAL A 89 -8.10 19.52 6.67
N ASP A 90 -8.87 18.47 6.93
CA ASP A 90 -10.04 18.06 6.16
C ASP A 90 -11.34 18.29 6.95
N SER A 91 -11.33 17.99 8.25
CA SER A 91 -12.44 18.25 9.17
C SER A 91 -11.96 18.92 10.44
N LEU A 92 -12.82 19.77 11.00
CA LEU A 92 -12.64 20.45 12.27
C LEU A 92 -13.99 20.52 12.97
N GLU A 93 -14.04 20.01 14.20
CA GLU A 93 -15.19 20.02 15.07
C GLU A 93 -14.78 20.54 16.46
N ALA A 94 -15.65 21.32 17.08
CA ALA A 94 -15.43 21.89 18.40
C ALA A 94 -16.49 21.33 19.36
N ASP A 95 -16.04 20.71 20.45
CA ASP A 95 -16.91 20.31 21.56
C ASP A 95 -16.62 21.20 22.77
N TRP A 96 -17.52 22.16 23.00
CA TRP A 96 -17.44 23.09 24.12
C TRP A 96 -17.71 22.44 25.48
N ASN A 97 -18.41 21.29 25.53
CA ASN A 97 -18.64 20.60 26.80
C ASN A 97 -17.34 19.92 27.27
N ASP A 98 -16.60 19.36 26.33
CA ASP A 98 -15.36 18.62 26.59
C ASP A 98 -14.09 19.47 26.46
N ASP A 99 -14.23 20.79 26.21
CA ASP A 99 -13.12 21.73 25.93
C ASP A 99 -12.11 21.14 24.93
N THR A 100 -12.61 20.45 23.90
CA THR A 100 -11.79 19.74 22.90
C THR A 100 -12.15 20.11 21.46
N TYR A 101 -11.13 20.35 20.64
CA TYR A 101 -11.24 20.29 19.19
C TYR A 101 -10.92 18.89 18.68
N TYR A 102 -11.75 18.38 17.78
CA TYR A 102 -11.49 17.18 16.98
C TYR A 102 -11.14 17.59 15.56
N LEU A 103 -10.00 17.10 15.08
CA LEU A 103 -9.52 17.41 13.75
C LEU A 103 -9.27 16.12 12.98
N GLY A 104 -9.64 16.13 11.70
CA GLY A 104 -9.28 15.10 10.74
C GLY A 104 -8.39 15.70 9.64
N GLY A 105 -7.36 14.96 9.24
CA GLY A 105 -6.46 15.37 8.18
C GLY A 105 -6.22 14.26 7.16
N ARG A 106 -5.86 14.67 5.94
CA ARG A 106 -5.47 13.77 4.84
C ARG A 106 -4.16 14.24 4.22
N SER A 107 -3.35 13.31 3.74
CA SER A 107 -2.08 13.65 3.11
C SER A 107 -2.28 14.41 1.79
N TRP A 108 -1.18 14.96 1.28
CA TRP A 108 -1.17 15.67 0.00
C TRP A 108 -1.64 14.84 -1.20
N ALA A 109 -1.67 13.50 -1.11
CA ALA A 109 -2.28 12.62 -2.11
C ALA A 109 -3.76 12.93 -2.34
N TYR A 110 -4.46 13.49 -1.35
CA TYR A 110 -5.87 13.87 -1.45
C TYR A 110 -6.16 14.84 -2.60
N LEU A 111 -5.22 15.75 -2.90
CA LEU A 111 -5.37 16.69 -4.02
C LEU A 111 -5.45 15.96 -5.37
N LEU A 112 -4.71 14.85 -5.50
CA LEU A 112 -4.69 14.02 -6.72
C LEU A 112 -5.92 13.12 -6.81
N LEU A 113 -6.39 12.63 -5.66
CA LEU A 113 -7.59 11.78 -5.55
C LEU A 113 -8.88 12.52 -5.87
N THR A 114 -8.90 13.85 -5.72
CA THR A 114 -10.10 14.67 -5.98
C THR A 114 -10.05 15.42 -7.29
N ALA A 115 -8.85 15.68 -7.83
CA ALA A 115 -8.68 16.35 -9.11
C ALA A 115 -9.10 15.44 -10.27
N LYS A 116 -10.21 15.78 -10.93
CA LYS A 116 -10.61 15.12 -12.19
C LYS A 116 -9.76 15.60 -13.35
N THR A 117 -9.48 14.72 -14.29
CA THR A 117 -8.70 15.06 -15.48
C THR A 117 -9.34 14.58 -16.78
N THR A 118 -9.32 15.46 -17.77
CA THR A 118 -9.63 15.16 -19.18
C THR A 118 -8.41 15.40 -20.08
N THR A 119 -7.27 15.77 -19.49
CA THR A 119 -6.05 16.13 -20.23
C THR A 119 -5.45 14.88 -20.84
N VAL A 120 -5.18 14.93 -22.14
CA VAL A 120 -4.51 13.87 -22.89
C VAL A 120 -3.01 14.17 -22.96
N TYR A 121 -2.18 13.14 -22.77
CA TYR A 121 -0.71 13.26 -22.82
C TYR A 121 -0.14 12.46 -24.01
N PRO A 122 -0.29 12.95 -25.25
CA PRO A 122 0.20 12.25 -26.43
C PRO A 122 1.73 12.25 -26.47
N ASN A 123 2.34 11.09 -26.74
CA ASN A 123 3.79 10.91 -26.87
C ASN A 123 4.67 11.27 -25.65
N THR A 124 4.08 11.68 -24.53
CA THR A 124 4.77 11.94 -23.27
C THR A 124 5.13 10.63 -22.55
N VAL A 125 6.24 10.59 -21.83
CA VAL A 125 6.63 9.42 -21.02
C VAL A 125 5.90 9.44 -19.66
N ALA A 126 5.55 8.29 -19.07
CA ALA A 126 4.72 8.29 -17.86
C ALA A 126 5.31 9.08 -16.68
N SER A 127 6.63 9.01 -16.48
CA SER A 127 7.29 9.77 -15.41
C SER A 127 7.25 11.29 -15.65
N GLU A 128 7.14 11.74 -16.90
CA GLU A 128 6.92 13.16 -17.23
C GLU A 128 5.49 13.58 -16.96
N VAL A 129 4.50 12.71 -17.22
CA VAL A 129 3.11 12.94 -16.84
C VAL A 129 2.99 13.06 -15.32
N ALA A 130 3.62 12.14 -14.58
CA ALA A 130 3.67 12.18 -13.12
C ALA A 130 4.32 13.46 -12.58
N ARG A 131 5.43 13.89 -13.19
CA ARG A 131 6.09 15.17 -12.85
C ARG A 131 5.20 16.38 -13.13
N ALA A 132 4.51 16.39 -14.27
CA ALA A 132 3.61 17.49 -14.64
C ALA A 132 2.43 17.61 -13.68
N ILE A 133 1.80 16.48 -13.32
CA ILE A 133 0.71 16.44 -12.34
C ILE A 133 1.22 16.84 -10.95
N ALA A 134 2.37 16.35 -10.51
CA ALA A 134 2.97 16.78 -9.24
C ALA A 134 3.19 18.30 -9.19
N SER A 135 3.81 18.86 -10.23
CA SER A 135 4.08 20.30 -10.31
C SER A 135 2.80 21.15 -10.33
N LYS A 136 1.73 20.67 -10.96
CA LYS A 136 0.42 21.35 -10.97
C LYS A 136 -0.15 21.53 -9.55
N HIS A 137 0.11 20.58 -8.65
CA HIS A 137 -0.35 20.61 -7.25
C HIS A 137 0.70 21.11 -6.27
N GLY A 138 1.82 21.64 -6.75
CA GLY A 138 2.91 22.12 -5.90
C GLY A 138 3.64 21.01 -5.14
N LEU A 139 3.59 19.77 -5.65
CA LEU A 139 4.34 18.64 -5.11
C LEU A 139 5.71 18.53 -5.78
N ASP A 140 6.72 18.22 -4.97
CA ASP A 140 8.00 17.74 -5.46
C ASP A 140 7.83 16.38 -6.15
N PHE A 141 8.75 16.04 -7.06
CA PHE A 141 8.70 14.79 -7.80
C PHE A 141 10.00 14.00 -7.66
N SER A 142 9.90 12.67 -7.52
CA SER A 142 11.04 11.75 -7.56
C SER A 142 10.71 10.48 -8.34
N ASP A 143 11.57 10.11 -9.30
CA ASP A 143 11.53 8.85 -10.04
C ASP A 143 12.66 7.88 -9.65
N GLY A 144 13.35 8.17 -8.54
CA GLY A 144 14.50 7.37 -8.07
C GLY A 144 15.71 7.41 -9.00
N GLY A 145 15.77 8.35 -9.95
CA GLY A 145 16.86 8.45 -10.93
C GLY A 145 16.73 7.49 -12.12
N ILE A 146 15.66 6.70 -12.18
CA ILE A 146 15.41 5.75 -13.28
C ILE A 146 14.22 6.26 -14.09
N ARG A 147 14.49 6.93 -15.21
CA ARG A 147 13.45 7.47 -16.09
C ARG A 147 12.63 6.36 -16.73
N SER A 148 11.32 6.57 -16.81
CA SER A 148 10.42 5.68 -17.54
C SER A 148 10.82 5.58 -19.02
N GLN A 149 10.56 4.41 -19.61
CA GLN A 149 10.78 4.12 -21.03
C GLN A 149 9.46 3.97 -21.80
N VAL A 150 8.32 4.03 -21.12
CA VAL A 150 7.00 3.83 -21.74
C VAL A 150 6.34 5.18 -22.03
N LYS A 151 5.87 5.32 -23.27
CA LYS A 151 5.01 6.45 -23.67
C LYS A 151 3.60 6.28 -23.09
N ALA A 152 3.15 7.28 -22.35
CA ALA A 152 1.85 7.35 -21.68
C ALA A 152 0.67 7.18 -22.64
N GLY A 153 0.79 7.60 -23.91
CA GLY A 153 -0.31 7.55 -24.87
C GLY A 153 -0.98 6.16 -25.05
N LYS A 154 -0.22 5.05 -24.97
CA LYS A 154 -0.82 3.70 -25.06
C LYS A 154 -1.53 3.27 -23.77
N ALA A 155 -1.01 3.68 -22.61
CA ALA A 155 -1.63 3.44 -21.31
C ALA A 155 -2.86 4.33 -21.10
N TYR A 156 -2.83 5.55 -21.64
CA TYR A 156 -3.92 6.52 -21.57
C TYR A 156 -5.19 6.03 -22.27
N THR A 157 -5.07 5.43 -23.46
CA THR A 157 -6.23 4.84 -24.15
C THR A 157 -6.83 3.68 -23.35
N ALA A 158 -6.01 2.86 -22.70
CA ALA A 158 -6.49 1.78 -21.84
C ALA A 158 -7.18 2.32 -20.57
N ALA A 159 -6.63 3.35 -19.93
CA ALA A 159 -7.23 3.99 -18.76
C ALA A 159 -8.58 4.67 -19.09
N GLN A 160 -8.67 5.41 -20.21
CA GLN A 160 -9.93 6.04 -20.64
C GLN A 160 -11.01 5.04 -21.04
N VAL A 161 -10.65 3.93 -21.69
CA VAL A 161 -11.60 2.87 -22.07
C VAL A 161 -12.19 2.18 -20.83
N LEU A 162 -11.43 2.10 -19.73
CA LEU A 162 -11.86 1.39 -18.51
C LEU A 162 -12.62 2.26 -17.51
N ALA A 163 -12.38 3.58 -17.47
CA ALA A 163 -12.84 4.42 -16.35
C ALA A 163 -13.95 5.45 -16.68
N GLY A 164 -14.42 5.53 -17.93
CA GLY A 164 -15.43 6.54 -18.31
C GLY A 164 -14.96 7.99 -18.09
N ARG A 165 -15.85 8.98 -18.24
CA ARG A 165 -15.50 10.43 -18.20
C ARG A 165 -15.08 10.98 -16.82
N ASN A 166 -14.91 10.14 -15.79
CA ASN A 166 -14.74 10.58 -14.39
C ASN A 166 -13.42 10.10 -13.76
N VAL A 167 -12.34 10.07 -14.54
CA VAL A 167 -11.00 9.64 -14.08
C VAL A 167 -10.34 10.74 -13.23
N THR A 168 -9.85 10.38 -12.05
CA THR A 168 -9.04 11.28 -11.24
C THR A 168 -7.59 11.29 -11.72
N GLU A 169 -6.83 12.32 -11.40
CA GLU A 169 -5.40 12.36 -11.70
C GLU A 169 -4.66 11.23 -10.99
N TRP A 170 -5.09 10.85 -9.79
CA TRP A 170 -4.58 9.68 -9.09
C TRP A 170 -4.84 8.37 -9.85
N ASP A 171 -6.05 8.15 -10.33
CA ASP A 171 -6.39 6.93 -11.10
C ASP A 171 -5.52 6.79 -12.37
N LEU A 172 -5.30 7.92 -13.06
CA LEU A 172 -4.43 7.97 -14.23
C LEU A 172 -3.00 7.58 -13.85
N LEU A 173 -2.48 8.15 -12.76
CA LEU A 173 -1.13 7.88 -12.28
C LEU A 173 -0.95 6.44 -11.81
N THR A 174 -1.90 5.89 -11.07
CA THR A 174 -1.89 4.48 -10.65
C THR A 174 -1.91 3.56 -11.87
N SER A 175 -2.74 3.86 -12.88
CA SER A 175 -2.79 3.09 -14.13
C SER A 175 -1.46 3.12 -14.90
N LEU A 176 -0.79 4.29 -14.94
CA LEU A 176 0.53 4.44 -15.55
C LEU A 176 1.61 3.66 -14.79
N ALA A 177 1.61 3.75 -13.45
CA ALA A 177 2.55 3.02 -12.61
C ALA A 177 2.41 1.51 -12.80
N GLN A 178 1.16 1.01 -12.80
CA GLN A 178 0.85 -0.40 -13.05
C GLN A 178 1.32 -0.87 -14.44
N PHE A 179 1.15 -0.04 -15.47
CA PHE A 179 1.64 -0.36 -16.82
C PHE A 179 3.16 -0.61 -16.84
N GLU A 180 3.90 0.11 -16.02
CA GLU A 180 5.36 0.05 -15.99
C GLU A 180 5.94 -0.91 -14.95
N GLY A 181 5.10 -1.55 -14.12
CA GLY A 181 5.58 -2.31 -12.96
C GLY A 181 6.27 -1.40 -11.94
N ARG A 182 5.68 -0.23 -11.71
CA ARG A 182 6.15 0.79 -10.79
C ARG A 182 5.15 1.01 -9.67
N GLU A 183 5.66 1.55 -8.59
CA GLU A 183 4.87 1.99 -7.45
C GLU A 183 4.77 3.51 -7.45
N ILE A 184 3.60 4.01 -7.04
CA ILE A 184 3.36 5.43 -6.86
C ILE A 184 2.75 5.70 -5.48
N PHE A 185 3.31 6.68 -4.78
CA PHE A 185 2.83 7.14 -3.49
C PHE A 185 3.25 8.60 -3.24
N VAL A 186 2.61 9.26 -2.29
CA VAL A 186 3.00 10.60 -1.83
C VAL A 186 3.52 10.50 -0.40
N ARG A 187 4.67 11.10 -0.12
CA ARG A 187 5.21 11.23 1.22
C ARG A 187 5.66 12.66 1.47
N GLY A 188 5.09 13.28 2.49
CA GLY A 188 5.13 14.74 2.64
C GLY A 188 4.62 15.43 1.38
N LYS A 189 5.25 16.53 1.00
CA LYS A 189 4.98 17.23 -0.28
C LYS A 189 5.67 16.63 -1.49
N LYS A 190 6.07 15.35 -1.48
CA LYS A 190 6.76 14.70 -2.60
C LYS A 190 5.99 13.50 -3.15
N LEU A 191 5.75 13.49 -4.45
CA LEU A 191 5.26 12.35 -5.23
C LEU A 191 6.43 11.46 -5.66
N TYR A 192 6.36 10.18 -5.31
CA TYR A 192 7.32 9.14 -5.64
C TYR A 192 6.77 8.24 -6.74
N TYR A 193 7.56 8.01 -7.79
CA TYR A 193 7.22 7.14 -8.92
C TYR A 193 8.38 6.17 -9.19
N LEU A 194 8.47 5.12 -8.39
CA LEU A 194 9.65 4.27 -8.24
C LEU A 194 9.44 2.88 -8.85
N PRO A 195 10.51 2.14 -9.18
CA PRO A 195 10.39 0.70 -9.45
C PRO A 195 9.73 -0.03 -8.26
N GLU A 196 8.89 -1.01 -8.56
CA GLU A 196 8.27 -1.85 -7.53
C GLU A 196 9.35 -2.58 -6.70
N GLN A 197 9.20 -2.55 -5.36
CA GLN A 197 10.04 -3.38 -4.48
C GLN A 197 9.71 -4.85 -4.72
N THR A 198 10.73 -5.66 -5.04
CA THR A 198 10.55 -7.09 -5.28
C THR A 198 10.50 -7.87 -3.96
N ASP A 199 9.80 -9.02 -3.92
CA ASP A 199 9.65 -9.86 -2.72
C ASP A 199 10.97 -10.46 -2.18
N GLY A 200 12.08 -10.32 -2.92
CA GLY A 200 13.42 -10.64 -2.46
C GLY A 200 14.16 -9.49 -1.76
N ALA A 201 13.53 -8.32 -1.67
CA ALA A 201 14.07 -7.18 -0.94
C ALA A 201 14.18 -7.51 0.55
N GLN A 202 15.30 -7.11 1.13
CA GLN A 202 15.63 -7.39 2.53
C GLN A 202 14.58 -6.78 3.44
N PRO A 203 14.20 -7.45 4.54
CA PRO A 203 13.25 -6.90 5.48
C PRO A 203 13.86 -5.68 6.19
N GLN A 204 13.06 -4.62 6.29
CA GLN A 204 13.42 -3.42 7.06
C GLN A 204 13.44 -3.72 8.55
N ALA A 205 12.51 -4.56 9.03
CA ALA A 205 12.47 -5.00 10.42
C ALA A 205 12.10 -6.47 10.62
N VAL A 206 12.58 -7.02 11.74
CA VAL A 206 12.23 -8.34 12.26
C VAL A 206 11.58 -8.17 13.63
N PHE A 207 10.33 -8.58 13.73
CA PHE A 207 9.51 -8.51 14.93
C PHE A 207 9.50 -9.85 15.66
N TYR A 208 9.81 -9.85 16.96
CA TYR A 208 9.90 -11.07 17.77
C TYR A 208 8.77 -11.18 18.78
N TRP A 209 7.98 -12.25 18.67
CA TRP A 209 7.06 -12.67 19.72
C TRP A 209 7.82 -13.37 20.84
N GLY A 210 7.51 -13.03 22.10
CA GLY A 210 8.21 -13.59 23.26
C GLY A 210 9.55 -12.91 23.61
N GLY A 211 9.84 -11.75 22.99
CA GLY A 211 11.06 -10.98 23.22
C GLY A 211 12.16 -11.27 22.21
N VAL A 212 13.13 -10.35 22.11
CA VAL A 212 14.28 -10.49 21.20
C VAL A 212 15.29 -11.47 21.81
N PRO A 213 15.60 -12.62 21.18
CA PRO A 213 16.54 -13.58 21.74
C PRO A 213 17.92 -12.97 21.99
N ALA A 214 18.57 -13.34 23.10
CA ALA A 214 19.92 -12.88 23.40
C ALA A 214 20.89 -13.27 22.28
N GLY A 215 21.71 -12.32 21.82
CA GLY A 215 22.63 -12.54 20.71
C GLY A 215 22.00 -12.51 19.32
N SER A 216 20.71 -12.17 19.20
CA SER A 216 20.09 -11.87 17.90
C SER A 216 20.79 -10.65 17.29
N LEU A 217 21.72 -10.89 16.39
CA LEU A 217 22.27 -9.84 15.55
C LEU A 217 21.17 -9.39 14.58
N PRO A 218 21.08 -8.08 14.28
CA PRO A 218 20.21 -7.64 13.21
C PRO A 218 20.62 -8.37 11.94
N TRP A 219 19.62 -8.85 11.17
CA TRP A 219 19.82 -9.67 9.98
C TRP A 219 20.91 -9.10 9.06
N LYS A 220 20.97 -7.76 8.96
CA LYS A 220 22.11 -6.96 8.48
C LYS A 220 22.22 -5.67 9.29
N PRO A 221 23.37 -4.96 9.24
CA PRO A 221 23.47 -3.60 9.77
C PRO A 221 22.33 -2.72 9.23
N GLY A 222 21.56 -2.10 10.13
CA GLY A 222 20.43 -1.23 9.78
C GLY A 222 19.04 -1.90 9.84
N THR A 223 18.93 -3.23 9.91
CA THR A 223 17.65 -3.90 10.15
C THR A 223 17.18 -3.62 11.58
N ILE A 224 15.93 -3.19 11.73
CA ILE A 224 15.32 -2.94 13.03
C ILE A 224 14.91 -4.29 13.65
N THR A 225 15.26 -4.50 14.92
CA THR A 225 14.72 -5.62 15.70
C THR A 225 13.88 -5.06 16.84
N ALA A 226 12.64 -5.54 16.95
CA ALA A 226 11.72 -5.07 17.98
C ALA A 226 10.91 -6.23 18.59
N PRO A 227 10.70 -6.23 19.92
CA PRO A 227 9.77 -7.15 20.56
C PRO A 227 8.33 -6.77 20.19
N ILE A 228 7.49 -7.78 20.00
CA ILE A 228 6.05 -7.60 19.80
C ILE A 228 5.36 -7.56 21.17
N GLU A 229 4.58 -6.49 21.40
CA GLU A 229 3.77 -6.34 22.61
C GLU A 229 2.40 -7.00 22.46
N LYS A 230 1.82 -6.90 21.26
CA LYS A 230 0.51 -7.49 20.92
C LYS A 230 0.58 -8.12 19.54
N LEU A 231 0.13 -9.36 19.41
CA LEU A 231 0.06 -10.06 18.12
C LEU A 231 -1.33 -10.68 17.95
N ARG A 232 -1.96 -10.39 16.81
CA ARG A 232 -3.15 -11.10 16.34
C ARG A 232 -2.91 -11.53 14.91
N ALA A 233 -3.05 -12.81 14.62
CA ALA A 233 -3.01 -13.35 13.26
C ALA A 233 -4.40 -13.87 12.89
N THR A 234 -4.91 -13.41 11.76
CA THR A 234 -6.18 -13.86 11.18
C THR A 234 -5.87 -14.64 9.91
N HIS A 235 -6.39 -15.85 9.82
CA HIS A 235 -6.28 -16.69 8.63
C HIS A 235 -7.67 -16.88 8.03
N TRP A 236 -7.80 -16.58 6.74
CA TRP A 236 -9.07 -16.67 6.03
C TRP A 236 -9.16 -18.04 5.34
N ALA A 237 -9.68 -19.04 6.06
CA ALA A 237 -9.66 -20.45 5.64
C ALA A 237 -10.46 -20.74 4.34
N GLN A 238 -11.47 -19.93 4.04
CA GLN A 238 -12.33 -20.12 2.86
C GLN A 238 -11.68 -19.60 1.57
N PHE A 239 -10.93 -18.49 1.65
CA PHE A 239 -10.31 -17.83 0.50
C PHE A 239 -9.18 -18.67 -0.12
N SER A 240 -8.62 -19.66 0.59
CA SER A 240 -7.41 -20.35 0.14
C SER A 240 -7.60 -21.60 -0.73
N HIS A 241 -8.83 -21.99 -1.12
CA HIS A 241 -9.06 -23.34 -1.68
C HIS A 241 -9.69 -23.45 -3.08
N ASP A 242 -10.31 -22.40 -3.65
CA ASP A 242 -10.89 -22.45 -5.02
C ASP A 242 -10.84 -21.08 -5.73
N ILE A 243 -9.64 -20.50 -5.81
CA ILE A 243 -9.37 -19.23 -6.51
C ILE A 243 -9.14 -19.47 -8.01
N VAL A 244 -9.79 -18.65 -8.84
CA VAL A 244 -9.49 -18.49 -10.26
C VAL A 244 -8.97 -17.08 -10.51
N VAL A 245 -7.79 -16.97 -11.10
CA VAL A 245 -7.19 -15.69 -11.50
C VAL A 245 -7.31 -15.55 -13.00
N THR A 246 -8.00 -14.50 -13.44
CA THR A 246 -8.11 -14.14 -14.85
C THR A 246 -7.36 -12.84 -15.09
N CYS A 247 -6.28 -12.88 -15.86
CA CYS A 247 -5.55 -11.71 -16.28
C CYS A 247 -5.90 -11.41 -17.74
N THR A 248 -6.21 -10.17 -18.06
CA THR A 248 -6.43 -9.71 -19.44
C THR A 248 -5.37 -8.70 -19.82
N SER A 249 -5.00 -8.62 -21.09
CA SER A 249 -4.07 -7.62 -21.59
C SER A 249 -4.39 -7.20 -23.00
N LEU A 250 -4.36 -5.90 -23.29
CA LEU A 250 -4.39 -5.39 -24.65
C LEU A 250 -3.00 -5.55 -25.29
N HIS A 251 -2.91 -6.36 -26.34
CA HIS A 251 -1.65 -6.59 -27.04
C HIS A 251 -1.21 -5.32 -27.81
N PRO A 252 0.01 -4.82 -27.60
CA PRO A 252 0.39 -3.46 -27.96
C PRO A 252 0.66 -3.25 -29.45
N LYS A 253 0.72 -4.33 -30.24
CA LYS A 253 0.98 -4.28 -31.70
C LYS A 253 -0.28 -4.44 -32.54
N ASN A 254 -1.27 -5.19 -32.09
CA ASN A 254 -2.44 -5.55 -32.91
C ASN A 254 -3.79 -5.23 -32.22
N GLY A 255 -3.79 -4.68 -31.00
CA GLY A 255 -5.01 -4.30 -30.29
C GLY A 255 -5.89 -5.48 -29.86
N GLN A 256 -5.40 -6.72 -29.95
CA GLN A 256 -6.16 -7.88 -29.49
C GLN A 256 -6.17 -7.95 -27.96
N ILE A 257 -7.33 -8.25 -27.38
CA ILE A 257 -7.44 -8.59 -25.95
C ILE A 257 -6.96 -10.03 -25.78
N LEU A 258 -5.87 -10.20 -25.06
CA LEU A 258 -5.36 -11.48 -24.59
C LEU A 258 -5.93 -11.76 -23.21
N THR A 259 -6.23 -13.02 -22.92
CA THR A 259 -6.71 -13.46 -21.61
C THR A 259 -5.91 -14.68 -21.17
N ALA A 260 -5.44 -14.67 -19.94
CA ALA A 260 -4.84 -15.80 -19.23
C ALA A 260 -5.72 -16.15 -18.04
N GLU A 261 -5.95 -17.43 -17.81
CA GLU A 261 -6.71 -17.92 -16.66
C GLU A 261 -5.85 -18.95 -15.93
N TRP A 262 -5.73 -18.80 -14.62
CA TRP A 262 -5.09 -19.78 -13.75
C TRP A 262 -6.07 -20.26 -12.68
N ASP A 263 -6.42 -21.54 -12.74
CA ASP A 263 -7.35 -22.21 -11.83
C ASP A 263 -6.58 -23.27 -11.03
N GLY A 264 -6.54 -23.11 -9.72
CA GLY A 264 -5.86 -24.02 -8.80
C GLY A 264 -6.39 -25.44 -8.85
N ALA A 265 -7.70 -25.62 -9.05
CA ALA A 265 -8.33 -26.92 -9.14
C ALA A 265 -8.01 -27.64 -10.45
N ARG A 266 -7.90 -26.92 -11.58
CA ARG A 266 -7.49 -27.48 -12.87
C ARG A 266 -5.99 -27.82 -12.91
N ASN A 267 -5.17 -27.05 -12.19
CA ASN A 267 -3.71 -27.17 -12.22
C ASN A 267 -3.11 -28.02 -11.09
N LYS A 268 -3.94 -28.72 -10.28
CA LYS A 268 -3.48 -29.57 -9.14
C LYS A 268 -2.33 -30.53 -9.49
N ALA A 269 -2.36 -31.14 -10.68
CA ALA A 269 -1.32 -32.07 -11.14
C ALA A 269 0.05 -31.39 -11.38
N ALA A 270 0.06 -30.14 -11.87
CA ALA A 270 1.28 -29.36 -12.04
C ALA A 270 1.86 -28.87 -10.70
N ILE A 271 0.99 -28.62 -9.72
CA ILE A 271 1.36 -28.16 -8.37
C ILE A 271 1.97 -29.30 -7.52
N GLN A 272 1.43 -30.52 -7.62
CA GLN A 272 1.97 -31.69 -6.92
C GLN A 272 3.37 -32.09 -7.42
N GLY A 273 3.65 -31.93 -8.72
CA GLY A 273 4.98 -32.20 -9.28
C GLY A 273 6.07 -31.20 -8.81
N ALA A 274 5.71 -29.92 -8.62
CA ALA A 274 6.65 -28.88 -8.19
C ALA A 274 7.00 -28.97 -6.69
N ARG A 275 6.12 -29.50 -5.84
CA ARG A 275 6.38 -29.69 -4.40
C ARG A 275 7.32 -30.87 -4.08
N LEU A 276 7.55 -31.77 -5.03
CA LEU A 276 8.38 -32.97 -4.84
C LEU A 276 9.77 -32.88 -5.50
N GLY A 277 10.23 -31.68 -5.87
CA GLY A 277 11.58 -31.48 -6.44
C GLY A 277 11.79 -32.10 -7.83
N GLY A 278 10.71 -32.53 -8.51
CA GLY A 278 10.78 -33.07 -9.85
C GLY A 278 10.92 -31.96 -10.90
N SER A 279 11.86 -32.12 -11.83
CA SER A 279 12.01 -31.24 -12.99
C SER A 279 10.67 -31.06 -13.72
N ALA A 280 10.39 -29.83 -14.17
CA ALA A 280 9.15 -29.47 -14.85
C ALA A 280 8.80 -30.47 -15.97
N PRO A 281 7.56 -30.99 -16.04
CA PRO A 281 7.17 -31.87 -17.13
C PRO A 281 7.18 -31.07 -18.44
N LYS A 282 7.95 -31.55 -19.42
CA LYS A 282 7.96 -31.00 -20.78
C LYS A 282 6.53 -30.99 -21.34
N PRO A 283 6.15 -29.97 -22.13
CA PRO A 283 4.85 -29.94 -22.79
C PRO A 283 4.72 -31.17 -23.68
N VAL A 284 3.71 -32.00 -23.41
CA VAL A 284 3.40 -33.19 -24.20
C VAL A 284 3.04 -32.75 -25.61
N ALA A 285 3.86 -33.15 -26.58
CA ALA A 285 3.59 -32.95 -27.99
C ALA A 285 2.24 -33.59 -28.34
N LYS A 286 1.36 -32.82 -29.01
CA LYS A 286 0.04 -33.28 -29.46
C LYS A 286 0.20 -34.46 -30.42
N SER A 287 0.06 -35.67 -29.89
CA SER A 287 -0.11 -36.90 -30.66
C SER A 287 -1.47 -36.86 -31.36
N ARG A 288 -1.46 -36.89 -32.69
CA ARG A 288 -2.63 -37.09 -33.53
C ARG A 288 -3.22 -38.47 -33.23
N ARG A 289 -4.34 -38.53 -32.50
CA ARG A 289 -5.17 -39.73 -32.38
C ARG A 289 -6.55 -39.53 -33.01
N ALA A 290 -6.98 -40.60 -33.65
CA ALA A 290 -8.19 -40.81 -34.45
C ALA A 290 -9.50 -40.51 -33.67
N PRO A 291 -10.63 -40.28 -34.37
CA PRO A 291 -11.87 -39.81 -33.75
C PRO A 291 -12.54 -40.95 -32.95
N SER A 292 -12.58 -40.80 -31.62
CA SER A 292 -13.39 -41.65 -30.75
C SER A 292 -14.74 -41.01 -30.46
N ARG A 293 -15.79 -41.84 -30.54
CA ARG A 293 -17.20 -41.60 -30.23
C ARG A 293 -17.43 -40.55 -29.13
N GLN A 294 -18.14 -39.48 -29.48
CA GLN A 294 -18.71 -38.53 -28.53
C GLN A 294 -19.80 -39.21 -27.68
N THR A 295 -19.44 -39.65 -26.49
CA THR A 295 -20.41 -39.73 -25.40
C THR A 295 -20.60 -38.32 -24.86
N VAL A 296 -21.78 -37.75 -25.11
CA VAL A 296 -22.22 -36.48 -24.52
C VAL A 296 -22.35 -36.71 -23.01
N ARG A 297 -21.28 -36.43 -22.29
CA ARG A 297 -21.28 -36.41 -20.82
C ARG A 297 -21.92 -35.08 -20.42
N LEU A 298 -23.17 -35.13 -19.99
CA LEU A 298 -23.84 -34.03 -19.29
C LEU A 298 -22.91 -33.54 -18.17
N GLN A 299 -22.28 -32.38 -18.37
CA GLN A 299 -21.56 -31.69 -17.31
C GLN A 299 -22.61 -31.18 -16.34
N ALA A 300 -22.65 -31.77 -15.16
CA ALA A 300 -23.40 -31.22 -14.04
C ALA A 300 -22.94 -29.77 -13.79
N PRO A 301 -23.86 -28.84 -13.50
CA PRO A 301 -23.50 -27.45 -13.26
C PRO A 301 -22.66 -27.38 -11.98
N ARG A 302 -21.40 -26.94 -12.09
CA ARG A 302 -20.55 -26.66 -10.92
C ARG A 302 -21.01 -25.35 -10.29
N LEU A 303 -22.08 -25.41 -9.50
CA LEU A 303 -22.46 -24.38 -8.54
C LEU A 303 -21.60 -24.51 -7.28
N GLY A 304 -20.36 -24.05 -7.38
CA GLY A 304 -19.61 -23.57 -6.23
C GLY A 304 -19.16 -22.16 -6.59
N ASN A 305 -19.48 -21.16 -5.77
CA ASN A 305 -18.99 -19.80 -5.96
C ASN A 305 -17.46 -19.80 -5.83
N ARG A 306 -16.78 -20.00 -6.95
CA ARG A 306 -15.34 -19.83 -7.04
C ARG A 306 -15.04 -18.35 -6.99
N GLU A 307 -14.11 -17.97 -6.13
CA GLU A 307 -13.64 -16.59 -6.08
C GLU A 307 -12.84 -16.31 -7.36
N GLN A 308 -13.36 -15.37 -8.16
CA GLN A 308 -12.74 -14.95 -9.41
C GLN A 308 -12.07 -13.61 -9.19
N TYR A 309 -10.76 -13.58 -9.38
CA TYR A 309 -9.98 -12.34 -9.37
C TYR A 309 -9.66 -11.96 -10.81
N LYS A 310 -10.14 -10.79 -11.24
CA LYS A 310 -9.92 -10.28 -12.58
C LYS A 310 -8.91 -9.15 -12.56
N PHE A 311 -7.86 -9.31 -13.33
CA PHE A 311 -6.81 -8.34 -13.50
C PHE A 311 -6.76 -7.86 -14.93
N HIS A 312 -6.51 -6.56 -15.07
CA HIS A 312 -6.33 -5.92 -16.35
C HIS A 312 -4.90 -5.39 -16.39
N PHE A 313 -4.10 -5.98 -17.26
CA PHE A 313 -2.79 -5.50 -17.64
C PHE A 313 -2.89 -4.88 -19.03
N VAL A 314 -1.83 -4.23 -19.47
CA VAL A 314 -1.77 -3.70 -20.84
C VAL A 314 -0.36 -3.97 -21.34
N GLY A 315 -0.21 -4.31 -22.63
CA GLY A 315 1.09 -4.47 -23.23
C GLY A 315 1.76 -5.84 -23.01
N LEU A 316 1.21 -6.71 -22.15
CA LEU A 316 1.76 -8.04 -21.91
C LEU A 316 1.51 -8.97 -23.11
N SER A 317 2.54 -9.73 -23.49
CA SER A 317 2.39 -10.89 -24.39
C SER A 317 1.62 -12.02 -23.69
N LYS A 318 1.13 -12.99 -24.46
CA LYS A 318 0.37 -14.13 -23.91
C LYS A 318 1.18 -14.90 -22.85
N ASN A 319 2.46 -15.19 -23.12
CA ASN A 319 3.33 -15.89 -22.17
C ASN A 319 3.55 -15.08 -20.87
N GLN A 320 3.82 -13.78 -20.98
CA GLN A 320 3.97 -12.91 -19.82
C GLN A 320 2.67 -12.80 -19.01
N LEU A 321 1.52 -12.77 -19.70
CA LEU A 321 0.21 -12.74 -19.06
C LEU A 321 -0.09 -14.05 -18.32
N ASP A 322 0.28 -15.20 -18.89
CA ASP A 322 0.16 -16.51 -18.24
C ASP A 322 1.09 -16.62 -17.02
N GLU A 323 2.35 -16.15 -17.13
CA GLU A 323 3.29 -16.08 -16.01
C GLU A 323 2.78 -15.15 -14.89
N ARG A 324 2.22 -13.99 -15.25
CA ARG A 324 1.64 -13.04 -14.29
C ARG A 324 0.40 -13.62 -13.61
N ALA A 325 -0.51 -14.25 -14.36
CA ALA A 325 -1.69 -14.92 -13.80
C ALA A 325 -1.31 -16.03 -12.83
N ARG A 326 -0.28 -16.83 -13.17
CA ARG A 326 0.27 -17.85 -12.28
C ARG A 326 0.90 -17.27 -11.03
N ALA A 327 1.68 -16.20 -11.16
CA ALA A 327 2.34 -15.53 -10.03
C ALA A 327 1.30 -14.95 -9.06
N ILE A 328 0.29 -14.26 -9.58
CA ILE A 328 -0.83 -13.71 -8.80
C ILE A 328 -1.60 -14.83 -8.12
N TRP A 329 -1.93 -15.90 -8.86
CA TRP A 329 -2.60 -17.04 -8.26
C TRP A 329 -1.76 -17.68 -7.16
N MET A 330 -0.44 -17.84 -7.37
CA MET A 330 0.45 -18.36 -6.35
C MET A 330 0.47 -17.47 -5.12
N ASP A 331 0.49 -16.14 -5.31
CA ASP A 331 0.46 -15.16 -4.23
C ASP A 331 -0.86 -15.23 -3.45
N LEU A 332 -2.01 -15.15 -4.12
CA LEU A 332 -3.33 -15.28 -3.50
C LEU A 332 -3.57 -16.65 -2.86
N SER A 333 -3.00 -17.72 -3.43
CA SER A 333 -3.13 -19.08 -2.89
C SER A 333 -2.26 -19.34 -1.66
N ARG A 334 -1.22 -18.53 -1.42
CA ARG A 334 -0.46 -18.57 -0.17
C ARG A 334 -1.36 -17.96 0.90
N HIS A 335 -1.96 -18.83 1.71
CA HIS A 335 -2.76 -18.53 2.90
C HIS A 335 -2.70 -17.06 3.33
N GLU A 336 -3.79 -16.31 3.14
CA GLU A 336 -3.88 -14.93 3.57
C GLU A 336 -3.82 -14.89 5.11
N PHE A 337 -2.64 -14.56 5.62
CA PHE A 337 -2.46 -14.16 7.00
C PHE A 337 -2.50 -12.64 7.04
N VAL A 338 -3.48 -12.12 7.76
CA VAL A 338 -3.49 -10.71 8.19
C VAL A 338 -3.03 -10.68 9.64
N CYS A 339 -1.87 -10.09 9.87
CA CYS A 339 -1.27 -9.95 11.19
C CYS A 339 -1.40 -8.51 11.67
N THR A 340 -2.03 -8.28 12.81
CA THR A 340 -1.96 -7.00 13.53
C THR A 340 -0.89 -7.10 14.59
N VAL A 341 0.11 -6.22 14.51
CA VAL A 341 1.27 -6.18 15.40
C VAL A 341 1.25 -4.86 16.16
N GLY A 342 1.29 -4.91 17.49
CA GLY A 342 1.51 -3.77 18.37
C GLY A 342 2.94 -3.76 18.90
N LEU A 343 3.59 -2.61 18.79
CA LEU A 343 4.99 -2.38 19.13
C LEU A 343 5.11 -1.16 20.05
N ALA A 344 6.21 -1.11 20.80
CA ALA A 344 6.67 0.13 21.40
C ALA A 344 6.81 1.21 20.31
N GLY A 345 6.50 2.45 20.65
CA GLY A 345 6.53 3.57 19.72
C GLY A 345 7.86 3.68 18.97
N ASP A 346 7.80 3.63 17.64
CA ASP A 346 8.93 3.86 16.73
C ASP A 346 8.39 4.45 15.43
N THR A 347 9.08 5.48 14.93
CA THR A 347 8.68 6.31 13.79
C THR A 347 9.17 5.75 12.44
N ARG A 348 10.06 4.76 12.47
CA ARG A 348 10.81 4.28 11.29
C ARG A 348 10.05 3.29 10.40
N TYR A 349 8.92 2.78 10.87
CA TYR A 349 8.13 1.82 10.11
C TYR A 349 7.35 2.50 8.98
N ASP A 350 7.19 1.78 7.87
CA ASP A 350 6.70 2.32 6.62
C ASP A 350 5.93 1.25 5.81
N VAL A 351 4.91 1.68 5.09
CA VAL A 351 4.02 0.78 4.34
C VAL A 351 4.65 0.19 3.07
N HIS A 352 5.75 0.76 2.60
CA HIS A 352 6.44 0.32 1.37
C HIS A 352 7.62 -0.63 1.65
N GLU A 353 7.73 -1.14 2.87
CA GLU A 353 8.85 -1.95 3.34
C GLU A 353 8.43 -3.39 3.65
N ASN A 354 9.40 -4.31 3.67
CA ASN A 354 9.17 -5.71 4.01
C ASN A 354 9.44 -5.97 5.50
N TYR A 355 8.62 -6.84 6.11
CA TYR A 355 8.71 -7.21 7.52
C TYR A 355 8.72 -8.72 7.73
N LEU A 356 9.36 -9.15 8.81
CA LEU A 356 9.35 -10.52 9.28
C LEU A 356 8.75 -10.60 10.68
N ILE A 357 7.90 -11.60 10.92
CA ILE A 357 7.49 -12.01 12.27
C ILE A 357 8.24 -13.29 12.62
N ARG A 358 8.74 -13.41 13.86
CA ARG A 358 9.48 -14.57 14.36
C ARG A 358 9.12 -14.87 15.81
N GLY A 359 9.43 -16.08 16.27
CA GLY A 359 9.33 -16.46 17.69
C GLY A 359 7.98 -17.04 18.10
N THR A 360 7.06 -17.25 17.15
CA THR A 360 5.76 -17.87 17.44
C THR A 360 5.82 -19.40 17.35
N GLY A 361 6.81 -19.95 16.64
CA GLY A 361 6.92 -21.39 16.37
C GLY A 361 5.83 -21.91 15.43
N ARG A 362 5.18 -21.03 14.67
CA ARG A 362 4.08 -21.34 13.75
C ARG A 362 4.42 -20.94 12.32
N VAL A 363 3.52 -21.26 11.37
CA VAL A 363 3.68 -20.95 9.94
C VAL A 363 3.88 -19.45 9.64
N ILE A 364 3.43 -18.57 10.54
CA ILE A 364 3.62 -17.13 10.41
C ILE A 364 5.09 -16.69 10.57
N ASP A 365 5.96 -17.54 11.15
CA ASP A 365 7.39 -17.28 11.35
C ASP A 365 8.22 -17.41 10.06
N HIS A 366 7.66 -17.87 8.95
CA HIS A 366 8.41 -18.18 7.73
C HIS A 366 7.98 -17.36 6.52
N GLN A 367 7.20 -16.31 6.76
CA GLN A 367 6.63 -15.46 5.72
C GLN A 367 7.26 -14.07 5.76
N VAL A 368 7.34 -13.46 4.59
CA VAL A 368 7.57 -12.02 4.44
C VAL A 368 6.21 -11.37 4.44
N TYR A 369 6.08 -10.29 5.20
CA TYR A 369 4.87 -9.50 5.26
C TYR A 369 5.11 -8.12 4.68
N ARG A 370 4.10 -7.58 4.00
CA ARG A 370 4.02 -6.17 3.66
C ARG A 370 2.95 -5.49 4.50
N PRO A 371 3.14 -4.26 4.96
CA PRO A 371 2.08 -3.57 5.66
C PRO A 371 1.00 -3.15 4.69
N LYS A 372 -0.24 -3.39 5.09
CA LYS A 372 -1.40 -2.69 4.57
C LYS A 372 -1.53 -1.31 5.19
N SER A 373 -1.20 -1.19 6.47
CA SER A 373 -1.13 0.10 7.15
C SER A 373 -0.14 0.11 8.30
N VAL A 374 0.36 1.31 8.60
CA VAL A 374 1.20 1.62 9.76
C VAL A 374 0.53 2.78 10.50
N ARG A 375 0.06 2.52 11.72
CA ARG A 375 -0.56 3.53 12.59
C ARG A 375 0.41 3.93 13.68
N LEU A 376 0.73 5.21 13.71
CA LEU A 376 1.56 5.89 14.70
C LEU A 376 0.62 6.70 15.58
N ALA A 377 0.67 6.55 16.89
CA ALA A 377 -0.28 7.23 17.76
C ALA A 377 0.36 7.64 19.08
N TYR A 378 -0.04 8.81 19.55
CA TYR A 378 0.42 9.41 20.79
C TYR A 378 -0.77 9.88 21.62
N GLY A 379 -0.72 9.61 22.92
CA GLY A 379 -1.59 10.24 23.89
C GLY A 379 -0.79 10.74 25.09
N ALA A 380 -1.19 11.87 25.68
CA ALA A 380 -0.52 12.44 26.84
C ALA A 380 -0.39 11.46 28.03
N HIS A 381 -1.35 10.53 28.18
CA HIS A 381 -1.36 9.51 29.23
C HIS A 381 -0.81 8.15 28.78
N GLU A 382 -1.03 7.79 27.51
CA GLU A 382 -0.67 6.46 26.97
C GLU A 382 0.76 6.42 26.43
N GLY A 383 1.36 7.57 26.14
CA GLY A 383 2.64 7.68 25.45
C GLY A 383 2.53 7.40 23.95
N PHE A 384 3.67 7.12 23.33
CA PHE A 384 3.78 6.85 21.91
C PHE A 384 3.78 5.34 21.64
N HIS A 385 2.93 4.90 20.71
CA HIS A 385 2.79 3.51 20.32
C HIS A 385 2.68 3.37 18.80
N THR A 386 3.12 2.23 18.28
CA THR A 386 3.03 1.91 16.86
C THR A 386 2.27 0.61 16.68
N SER A 387 1.38 0.57 15.69
CA SER A 387 0.72 -0.66 15.27
C SER A 387 0.79 -0.82 13.76
N LEU A 388 0.95 -2.06 13.30
CA LEU A 388 1.01 -2.41 11.90
C LEU A 388 -0.05 -3.43 11.57
N THR A 389 -0.72 -3.26 10.44
CA THR A 389 -1.51 -4.31 9.80
C THR A 389 -0.70 -4.88 8.65
N LEU A 390 -0.30 -6.13 8.75
CA LEU A 390 0.63 -6.83 7.87
C LEU A 390 -0.11 -7.93 7.09
N THR A 391 0.19 -8.07 5.80
CA THR A 391 -0.35 -9.14 4.93
C THR A 391 0.76 -9.98 4.33
N SER A 392 0.55 -11.29 4.24
CA SER A 392 1.51 -12.24 3.67
C SER A 392 1.62 -12.25 2.14
N HIS A 393 0.75 -11.50 1.45
CA HIS A 393 0.69 -11.39 -0.01
C HIS A 393 0.67 -9.92 -0.45
N HIS A 394 1.01 -9.67 -1.72
CA HIS A 394 1.13 -8.33 -2.29
C HIS A 394 -0.22 -7.85 -2.86
N VAL A 395 -0.80 -6.81 -2.24
CA VAL A 395 -2.18 -6.34 -2.49
C VAL A 395 -2.30 -5.44 -3.74
N GLN A 396 -1.24 -5.29 -4.56
CA GLN A 396 -1.42 -4.82 -5.95
C GLN A 396 -2.31 -5.76 -6.78
N THR A 397 -2.71 -6.90 -6.21
CA THR A 397 -3.75 -7.80 -6.71
C THR A 397 -5.19 -7.37 -6.36
N THR A 398 -5.46 -6.09 -6.09
CA THR A 398 -6.85 -5.60 -6.04
C THR A 398 -7.29 -5.12 -7.42
N GLY A 399 -7.65 -6.06 -8.28
CA GLY A 399 -8.57 -5.78 -9.39
C GLY A 399 -9.94 -5.42 -8.80
N SER A 400 -10.64 -4.48 -9.43
CA SER A 400 -12.01 -4.13 -9.06
C SER A 400 -12.87 -5.38 -8.93
N LEU A 401 -13.40 -5.63 -7.72
CA LEU A 401 -14.58 -6.48 -7.56
C LEU A 401 -15.72 -5.76 -8.30
N LEU A 402 -16.06 -6.26 -9.49
CA LEU A 402 -17.28 -5.93 -10.21
C LEU A 402 -18.34 -6.99 -9.91
#